data_AF-A0A3D5CET1-F1
#
_entry.id   AF-A0A3D5CET1-F1
#
_cell.length_a   1.000
_cell.length_b   1.000
_cell.length_c   1.000
_cell.angle_alpha   90.00
_cell.angle_beta   90.00
_cell.angle_gamma   90.00
#
_symmetry.space_group_name_H-M   'P 1'
#
loop_
_entity.id
_entity.type
_entity.pdbx_description
1 polymer ?
#
loop_
_entity_poly.entity_id
_entity_poly.type
_entity_poly.pdbx_seq_one_letter_code
_entity_poly.pdbx_strand_id
1 'polypeptide(L)'
;KGPSAIAFVHGDPVTVAKGLRAFAKAHPLLVIKGGYFDGSPLSAEEVNKLADLESREVLLAKLAGAMKASMTKAAFVFNALPSKAVRTVDALREKQESAA
;
A
#
# COMPACT_ATOMS: atom_id res chain seq x y z
N LYS A 1 -19.78 8.58 -28.02
CA LYS A 1 -19.81 7.97 -29.39
C LYS A 1 -18.67 8.59 -30.19
N GLY A 2 -17.83 7.78 -30.84
CA GLY A 2 -16.55 8.17 -31.46
C GLY A 2 -15.65 6.93 -31.59
N PRO A 3 -14.47 6.99 -32.24
CA PRO A 3 -13.62 5.83 -32.48
C PRO A 3 -13.30 5.11 -31.15
N SER A 4 -13.49 3.79 -31.13
CA SER A 4 -13.33 2.97 -29.93
C SER A 4 -12.36 1.84 -30.23
N ALA A 5 -11.30 1.77 -29.43
CA ALA A 5 -10.41 0.61 -29.37
C ALA A 5 -10.71 -0.16 -28.08
N ILE A 6 -10.58 -1.48 -28.13
CA ILE A 6 -10.80 -2.38 -26.98
C ILE A 6 -9.49 -3.12 -26.75
N ALA A 7 -8.99 -3.09 -25.52
CA ALA A 7 -7.83 -3.87 -25.10
C ALA A 7 -8.31 -5.03 -24.23
N PHE A 8 -8.12 -6.26 -24.72
CA PHE A 8 -8.35 -7.47 -23.93
C PHE A 8 -7.09 -7.78 -23.13
N VAL A 9 -7.25 -8.00 -21.83
CA VAL A 9 -6.13 -8.24 -20.92
C VAL A 9 -6.16 -9.68 -20.46
N HIS A 10 -5.06 -10.37 -20.67
CA HIS A 10 -4.77 -11.66 -20.06
C HIS A 10 -3.64 -11.46 -19.04
N GLY A 11 -3.89 -11.75 -17.77
CA GLY A 11 -2.93 -11.52 -16.68
C GLY A 11 -3.36 -10.40 -15.72
N ASP A 12 -2.42 -9.54 -15.31
CA ASP A 12 -2.68 -8.50 -14.31
C ASP A 12 -3.44 -7.29 -14.92
N PRO A 13 -4.72 -7.09 -14.57
CA PRO A 13 -5.53 -5.97 -15.08
C PRO A 13 -5.00 -4.61 -14.61
N VAL A 14 -4.38 -4.55 -13.42
CA VAL A 14 -3.92 -3.30 -12.81
C VAL A 14 -2.75 -2.72 -13.59
N THR A 15 -1.81 -3.58 -14.01
CA THR A 15 -0.65 -3.17 -14.80
C THR A 15 -1.07 -2.59 -16.16
N VAL A 16 -2.05 -3.19 -16.84
CA VAL A 16 -2.54 -2.66 -18.12
C VAL A 16 -3.31 -1.35 -17.92
N ALA A 17 -4.14 -1.24 -16.87
CA ALA A 17 -4.84 -0.01 -16.56
C ALA A 17 -3.86 1.16 -16.27
N LYS A 18 -2.75 0.88 -15.57
CA LYS A 18 -1.63 1.83 -15.38
C LYS A 18 -1.00 2.26 -16.68
N GLY A 19 -0.67 1.31 -17.55
CA GLY A 19 -0.10 1.58 -18.87
C GLY A 19 -1.01 2.46 -19.73
N LEU A 20 -2.30 2.12 -19.80
CA LEU A 20 -3.30 2.90 -20.53
C LEU A 20 -3.45 4.32 -19.98
N ARG A 21 -3.44 4.50 -18.66
CA ARG A 21 -3.49 5.82 -18.03
C ARG A 21 -2.22 6.63 -18.29
N ALA A 22 -1.05 6.01 -18.22
CA ALA A 22 0.22 6.68 -18.53
C ALA A 22 0.27 7.12 -19.99
N PHE A 23 -0.20 6.28 -20.91
CA PHE A 23 -0.31 6.60 -22.32
C PHE A 23 -1.34 7.71 -22.58
N ALA A 24 -2.50 7.68 -21.92
CA ALA A 24 -3.51 8.74 -22.01
C ALA A 24 -2.98 10.10 -21.52
N LYS A 25 -2.11 10.11 -20.50
CA LYS A 25 -1.43 11.34 -20.04
C LYS A 25 -0.43 11.87 -21.05
N ALA A 26 0.31 11.00 -21.73
CA ALA A 26 1.26 11.37 -22.78
C ALA A 26 0.57 11.79 -24.09
N HIS A 27 -0.61 11.22 -24.36
CA HIS A 27 -1.37 11.42 -25.60
C HIS A 27 -2.81 11.85 -25.26
N PRO A 28 -3.10 13.15 -25.17
CA PRO A 28 -4.41 13.67 -24.74
C PRO A 28 -5.56 13.34 -25.69
N LEU A 29 -5.26 12.84 -26.89
CA LEU A 29 -6.26 12.33 -27.84
C LEU A 29 -6.84 10.97 -27.41
N LEU A 30 -6.15 10.23 -26.55
CA LEU A 30 -6.66 8.98 -26.01
C LEU A 30 -7.53 9.24 -24.78
N VAL A 31 -8.84 9.15 -24.98
CA VAL A 31 -9.83 9.29 -23.91
C VAL A 31 -10.26 7.90 -23.42
N ILE A 32 -9.99 7.61 -22.14
CA ILE A 32 -10.51 6.39 -21.48
C ILE A 32 -12.01 6.57 -21.29
N LYS A 33 -12.82 5.75 -21.96
CA LYS A 33 -14.29 5.82 -21.90
C LYS A 33 -14.87 5.00 -20.75
N GLY A 34 -14.19 3.93 -20.32
CA GLY A 34 -14.66 2.97 -19.33
C GLY A 34 -13.99 1.62 -19.51
N GLY A 35 -14.42 0.64 -18.73
CA GLY A 35 -13.88 -0.72 -18.75
C GLY A 35 -14.93 -1.76 -18.33
N TYR A 36 -14.53 -3.02 -18.35
CA TYR A 36 -15.32 -4.11 -17.81
C TYR A 36 -14.38 -4.99 -16.98
N PHE A 37 -14.72 -5.19 -15.71
CA PHE A 37 -13.86 -5.92 -14.78
C PHE A 37 -14.73 -6.76 -13.85
N ASP A 38 -14.38 -8.04 -13.72
CA ASP A 38 -15.00 -8.99 -12.79
C ASP A 38 -16.55 -9.00 -12.84
N GLY A 39 -17.10 -9.15 -14.04
CA GLY A 39 -18.56 -9.22 -14.24
C GLY A 39 -19.28 -7.86 -14.30
N SER A 40 -18.61 -6.76 -13.93
CA SER A 40 -19.22 -5.43 -13.80
C SER A 40 -18.65 -4.40 -14.77
N PRO A 41 -19.49 -3.54 -15.37
CA PRO A 41 -19.00 -2.38 -16.13
C PRO A 41 -18.41 -1.34 -15.19
N LEU A 42 -17.28 -0.76 -15.59
CA LEU A 42 -16.58 0.31 -14.89
C LEU A 42 -16.65 1.62 -15.68
N SER A 43 -16.91 2.71 -14.97
CA SER A 43 -16.75 4.08 -15.46
C SER A 43 -15.27 4.44 -15.66
N ALA A 44 -15.00 5.52 -16.40
CA ALA A 44 -13.63 6.01 -16.60
C ALA A 44 -12.91 6.36 -15.28
N GLU A 45 -13.64 6.85 -14.28
CA GLU A 45 -13.11 7.16 -12.95
C GLU A 45 -12.73 5.88 -12.19
N GLU A 46 -13.55 4.84 -12.29
CA GLU A 46 -13.26 3.54 -11.66
C GLU A 46 -12.09 2.83 -12.34
N VAL A 47 -11.95 2.97 -13.66
CA VAL A 47 -10.75 2.48 -14.37
C VAL A 47 -9.50 3.22 -13.89
N ASN A 48 -9.58 4.52 -13.61
CA ASN A 48 -8.47 5.27 -13.04
C ASN A 48 -8.11 4.80 -11.62
N LYS A 49 -9.11 4.49 -10.78
CA LYS A 49 -8.88 3.90 -9.45
C LYS A 49 -8.22 2.52 -9.55
N LEU A 50 -8.66 1.69 -10.50
CA LEU A 50 -8.03 0.40 -10.80
C LEU A 50 -6.56 0.58 -11.23
N ALA A 51 -6.27 1.64 -12.00
CA ALA A 51 -4.90 2.01 -12.38
C ALA A 51 -4.07 2.59 -11.22
N ASP A 52 -4.67 3.02 -10.11
CA ASP A 52 -3.91 3.49 -8.94
C ASP A 52 -3.43 2.33 -8.05
N LEU A 53 -4.06 1.14 -8.16
CA LEU A 53 -3.67 -0.03 -7.37
C LEU A 53 -2.24 -0.48 -7.69
N GLU A 54 -1.51 -0.97 -6.70
CA GLU A 54 -0.17 -1.55 -6.90
C GLU A 54 -0.25 -2.95 -7.52
N SER A 55 0.88 -3.46 -8.01
CA SER A 55 0.92 -4.82 -8.54
C SER A 55 0.55 -5.84 -7.46
N ARG A 56 0.02 -7.00 -7.88
CA ARG A 56 -0.39 -8.08 -6.97
C ARG A 56 0.72 -8.46 -5.98
N GLU A 57 1.96 -8.55 -6.45
CA GLU A 57 3.11 -8.91 -5.63
C GLU A 57 3.41 -7.86 -4.55
N VAL A 58 3.31 -6.57 -4.89
CA VAL A 58 3.50 -5.47 -3.93
C VAL A 58 2.38 -5.45 -2.91
N LEU A 59 1.13 -5.67 -3.33
CA LEU A 59 -0.02 -5.75 -2.40
C LEU A 59 0.12 -6.93 -1.43
N LEU A 60 0.53 -8.10 -1.92
CA LEU A 60 0.81 -9.27 -1.08
C LEU A 60 1.98 -9.02 -0.13
N ALA A 61 3.05 -8.39 -0.60
CA ALA A 61 4.18 -8.02 0.24
C ALA A 61 3.78 -7.03 1.34
N LYS A 62 2.93 -6.03 1.04
CA LYS A 62 2.40 -5.09 2.03
C LYS A 62 1.51 -5.79 3.05
N LEU A 63 0.66 -6.72 2.62
CA LEU A 63 -0.16 -7.52 3.53
C LEU A 63 0.73 -8.36 4.48
N ALA A 64 1.70 -9.09 3.93
CA ALA A 64 2.65 -9.88 4.72
C ALA A 64 3.46 -8.99 5.68
N GLY A 65 3.90 -7.83 5.21
CA GLY A 65 4.59 -6.82 6.03
C GLY A 65 3.72 -6.29 7.17
N ALA A 66 2.44 -6.01 6.91
CA ALA A 66 1.50 -5.57 7.93
C ALA A 66 1.24 -6.65 8.99
N MET A 67 1.09 -7.91 8.58
CA MET A 67 0.95 -9.05 9.50
C MET A 67 2.21 -9.24 10.35
N LYS A 68 3.40 -9.12 9.75
CA LYS A 68 4.66 -9.17 10.51
C LYS A 68 4.78 -8.00 11.48
N ALA A 69 4.41 -6.81 11.04
CA ALA A 69 4.48 -5.61 11.86
C ALA A 69 3.59 -5.68 13.11
N SER A 70 2.39 -6.27 13.03
CA SER A 70 1.54 -6.44 14.21
C SER A 70 2.17 -7.38 15.24
N MET A 71 2.76 -8.50 14.80
CA MET A 71 3.47 -9.44 15.67
C MET A 71 4.71 -8.80 16.30
N THR A 72 5.53 -8.08 15.52
CA THR A 72 6.71 -7.39 16.04
C THR A 72 6.34 -6.30 17.04
N LYS A 73 5.26 -5.55 16.79
CA LYS A 73 4.75 -4.54 17.74
C LYS A 73 4.32 -5.19 19.06
N ALA A 74 3.62 -6.32 19.01
CA ALA A 74 3.21 -7.04 20.22
C ALA A 74 4.44 -7.49 21.05
N ALA A 75 5.40 -8.14 20.41
CA ALA A 75 6.64 -8.57 21.06
C ALA A 75 7.45 -7.39 21.64
N PHE A 76 7.46 -6.25 20.94
CA PHE A 76 8.10 -5.03 21.42
C PHE A 76 7.40 -4.48 22.67
N VAL A 77 6.06 -4.47 22.71
CA VAL A 77 5.30 -4.00 23.88
C VAL A 77 5.59 -4.87 25.11
N PHE A 78 5.62 -6.19 24.96
CA PHE A 78 5.96 -7.10 26.07
C PHE A 78 7.37 -6.85 26.63
N ASN A 79 8.35 -6.57 25.77
CA ASN A 79 9.72 -6.27 26.20
C ASN A 79 9.90 -4.83 26.71
N ALA A 80 9.09 -3.88 26.22
CA ALA A 80 9.24 -2.46 26.55
C ALA A 80 8.91 -2.15 28.01
N LEU A 81 7.92 -2.84 28.61
CA LEU A 81 7.52 -2.62 30.01
C LEU A 81 8.65 -2.93 31.02
N PRO A 82 9.22 -4.15 31.05
CA PRO A 82 10.33 -4.46 31.96
C PRO A 82 11.58 -3.62 31.65
N SER A 83 11.89 -3.40 30.37
CA SER A 83 13.06 -2.59 29.97
C SER A 83 12.94 -1.14 30.43
N LYS A 84 11.74 -0.55 30.37
CA LYS A 84 11.49 0.81 30.88
C LYS A 84 11.61 0.86 32.40
N ALA A 85 11.10 -0.15 33.11
CA ALA A 85 11.20 -0.22 34.57
C ALA A 85 12.68 -0.27 35.02
N VAL A 86 13.49 -1.16 34.44
CA VAL A 86 14.93 -1.26 34.74
C VAL A 86 15.64 0.06 34.46
N ARG A 87 15.43 0.65 33.27
CA ARG A 87 16.02 1.95 32.92
C ARG A 87 15.64 3.08 33.87
N THR A 88 14.42 3.05 34.42
CA THR A 88 13.98 4.06 35.38
C THR A 88 14.64 3.88 36.73
N VAL A 89 14.82 2.62 37.17
CA VAL A 89 15.53 2.30 38.42
C VAL A 89 17.01 2.66 38.31
N ASP A 90 17.67 2.33 37.21
CA ASP A 90 19.07 2.71 36.95
C ASP A 90 19.24 4.23 36.94
N ALA A 91 18.33 4.97 36.27
CA ALA A 91 18.36 6.42 36.27
C ALA A 91 18.14 7.02 37.69
N LEU A 92 17.35 6.37 38.55
CA LEU A 92 17.17 6.79 39.94
C LEU A 92 18.43 6.56 40.77
N ARG A 93 19.12 5.44 40.53
CA ARG A 93 20.41 5.11 41.16
C ARG A 93 21.49 6.12 40.75
N GLU A 94 21.64 6.40 39.46
CA GLU A 94 22.61 7.41 38.97
C GLU A 94 22.37 8.79 39.59
N LYS A 95 21.10 9.19 39.73
CA LYS A 95 20.73 10.46 40.38
C LYS A 95 21.06 10.51 41.87
N GLN A 96 20.98 9.38 42.57
CA GLN A 96 21.37 9.27 43.99
C GLN A 96 22.90 9.27 44.14
N GLU A 97 23.63 8.54 43.29
CA GLU A 97 25.11 8.52 43.31
C GLU A 97 25.74 9.86 42.93
N SER A 98 25.08 10.68 42.09
CA SER A 98 25.55 12.02 41.72
C SER A 98 25.11 13.13 42.69
N ALA A 99 24.18 12.83 43.60
CA ALA A 99 23.72 13.76 44.65
C ALA A 99 24.38 13.51 46.02
N ALA A 100 25.09 12.40 46.17
CA ALA A 100 25.94 12.06 47.33
C ALA A 100 27.38 12.51 47.10
#